data_AF-A0A6A8FIB4-F1
#
_entry.id   AF-A0A6A8FIB4-F1
#
_cell.length_a   1.000
_cell.length_b   1.000
_cell.length_c   1.000
_cell.angle_alpha   90.00
_cell.angle_beta   90.00
_cell.angle_gamma   90.00
#
_symmetry.space_group_name_H-M   'P 1'
#
loop_
_entity.id
_entity.type
_entity.pdbx_description
1 polymer ?
#
loop_
_entity_poly.entity_id
_entity_poly.type
_entity_poly.pdbx_seq_one_letter_code
_entity_poly.pdbx_strand_id
1 'polypeptide(L)' 'MYKAMGLSDEELKRPLIGVSTTSNEATPCNIHLGKLGQYAKDGVREAGCTPREFTTISVSDVITQG' A
#
# COMPACT_ATOMS: atom_id res chain seq x y z
N MET A 1 -7.63 18.80 0.69
CA MET A 1 -6.55 17.84 0.35
C MET A 1 -7.12 16.51 -0.13
N TYR A 2 -7.85 15.75 0.70
CA TYR A 2 -8.36 14.44 0.28
C TYR A 2 -9.34 14.46 -0.91
N LYS A 3 -10.20 15.47 -1.04
CA LYS A 3 -11.05 15.62 -2.25
C LYS A 3 -10.23 15.78 -3.54
N ALA A 4 -9.07 16.44 -3.47
CA ALA A 4 -8.15 16.57 -4.62
C ALA A 4 -7.45 15.24 -4.97
N MET A 5 -7.44 14.28 -4.05
CA MET A 5 -7.00 12.89 -4.31
C MET A 5 -8.12 12.01 -4.88
N GLY A 6 -9.28 12.59 -5.22
CA GLY A 6 -10.41 11.90 -5.83
C GLY A 6 -11.38 11.21 -4.87
N LEU A 7 -11.28 11.44 -3.56
CA LEU A 7 -12.21 10.85 -2.60
C LEU A 7 -13.55 11.58 -2.59
N SER A 8 -14.62 10.81 -2.66
CA SER A 8 -15.99 11.28 -2.45
C SER A 8 -16.27 11.59 -0.97
N ASP A 9 -17.34 12.36 -0.72
CA ASP A 9 -17.81 12.63 0.66
C ASP A 9 -18.26 11.35 1.38
N GLU A 10 -18.75 10.35 0.64
CA GLU A 10 -19.07 9.00 1.14
C GLU A 10 -17.81 8.28 1.63
N GLU A 11 -16.75 8.26 0.84
CA GLU A 11 -15.48 7.61 1.20
C GLU A 11 -14.77 8.29 2.37
N LEU A 12 -14.95 9.60 2.53
CA LEU A 12 -14.41 10.34 3.67
C LEU A 12 -15.14 10.07 4.99
N LYS A 13 -16.36 9.52 4.93
CA LYS A 13 -17.10 9.07 6.13
C LYS A 13 -16.74 7.65 6.55
N ARG A 14 -16.11 6.87 5.66
CA ARG A 14 -15.65 5.50 5.95
C ARG A 14 -14.32 5.54 6.72
N PRO A 15 -13.99 4.48 7.48
CA PRO A 15 -12.67 4.36 8.09
C PRO A 15 -11.55 4.42 7.04
N LEU A 16 -10.54 5.26 7.30
CA LEU A 16 -9.33 5.31 6.49
C LEU A 16 -8.36 4.21 6.93
N ILE A 17 -7.93 3.37 6.00
CA ILE A 17 -7.03 2.25 6.30
C ILE A 17 -5.73 2.41 5.53
N GLY A 18 -4.61 2.49 6.24
CA GLY A 18 -3.29 2.52 5.64
C GLY A 18 -2.89 1.15 5.08
N VAL A 19 -2.50 1.08 3.81
CA VAL A 19 -1.91 -0.12 3.19
C VAL A 19 -0.44 0.17 2.94
N SER A 20 0.42 -0.37 3.79
CA SER A 20 1.87 -0.17 3.70
C SER A 20 2.53 -1.31 2.95
N THR A 21 3.42 -0.98 2.00
CA THR A 21 4.30 -1.97 1.34
C THR A 21 5.76 -1.60 1.52
N THR A 22 6.65 -2.56 1.29
CA THR A 22 8.10 -2.34 1.14
C THR A 22 8.55 -2.60 -0.30
N SER A 23 7.66 -2.37 -1.29
CA SER A 23 7.93 -2.68 -2.69
C SER A 23 9.13 -1.90 -3.23
N ASN A 24 10.09 -2.61 -3.80
CA ASN A 24 11.27 -2.03 -4.46
C ASN A 24 11.90 -3.04 -5.41
N GLU A 25 12.81 -2.57 -6.25
CA GLU A 25 13.56 -3.37 -7.24
C GLU A 25 14.97 -3.76 -6.74
N ALA A 26 15.32 -3.42 -5.49
CA ALA A 26 16.64 -3.71 -4.95
C ALA A 26 16.83 -5.19 -4.60
N THR A 27 15.74 -5.97 -4.42
CA THR A 27 15.80 -7.39 -4.09
C THR A 27 14.59 -8.16 -4.62
N PRO A 28 14.75 -9.44 -5.05
CA PRO A 28 13.63 -10.27 -5.47
C PRO A 28 12.58 -10.50 -4.37
N CYS A 29 12.96 -10.36 -3.09
CA CYS A 29 12.04 -10.51 -1.97
C CYS A 29 10.87 -9.51 -2.02
N ASN A 30 11.06 -8.33 -2.61
CA ASN A 30 10.12 -7.21 -2.47
C ASN A 30 9.48 -6.76 -3.77
N ILE A 31 9.95 -7.24 -4.93
CA ILE A 31 9.52 -6.78 -6.25
C ILE A 31 8.01 -6.95 -6.52
N HIS A 32 7.39 -7.95 -5.89
CA HIS A 32 5.98 -8.30 -6.10
C HIS A 32 5.04 -7.62 -5.09
N LEU A 33 5.57 -6.95 -4.07
CA LEU A 33 4.77 -6.42 -2.96
C LEU A 33 3.86 -5.25 -3.38
N GLY A 34 4.22 -4.47 -4.40
CA GLY A 34 3.34 -3.42 -4.93
C GLY A 34 2.05 -3.99 -5.52
N LYS A 35 2.12 -5.16 -6.19
CA LYS A 35 0.94 -5.85 -6.72
C LYS A 35 0.07 -6.42 -5.59
N LEU A 36 0.70 -7.02 -4.57
CA LEU A 36 -0.02 -7.46 -3.36
C LEU A 36 -0.68 -6.30 -2.62
N GLY A 37 -0.02 -5.14 -2.59
CA GLY A 37 -0.60 -3.89 -2.05
C GLY A 37 -1.90 -3.49 -2.76
N GLN A 38 -1.98 -3.62 -4.09
CA GLN A 38 -3.24 -3.35 -4.81
C GLN A 38 -4.35 -4.32 -4.40
N TYR A 39 -4.07 -5.63 -4.32
CA TYR A 39 -5.06 -6.61 -3.86
C TYR A 39 -5.53 -6.34 -2.43
N ALA A 40 -4.62 -5.95 -1.54
CA ALA A 40 -4.99 -5.56 -0.18
C ALA A 40 -5.90 -4.33 -0.16
N LYS A 41 -5.64 -3.32 -1.00
CA LYS A 41 -6.53 -2.14 -1.13
C LYS A 41 -7.91 -2.54 -1.63
N ASP A 42 -8.00 -3.46 -2.58
CA ASP A 42 -9.29 -3.93 -3.08
C ASP A 42 -10.10 -4.59 -1.96
N GLY A 43 -9.49 -5.46 -1.16
CA GLY A 43 -10.14 -6.04 0.03
C GLY A 43 -10.60 -4.98 1.06
N VAL A 44 -9.81 -3.92 1.27
CA VAL A 44 -10.24 -2.80 2.14
C VAL A 44 -11.47 -2.08 1.55
N ARG A 45 -11.52 -1.86 0.23
CA ARG A 45 -12.70 -1.25 -0.41
C ARG A 45 -13.93 -2.13 -0.28
N GLU A 46 -13.78 -3.44 -0.50
CA GLU A 46 -14.84 -4.43 -0.37
C GLU A 46 -15.40 -4.51 1.06
N ALA A 47 -14.54 -4.30 2.07
CA ALA A 47 -14.94 -4.21 3.48
C ALA A 47 -15.64 -2.88 3.84
N GLY A 48 -15.90 -1.98 2.88
CA GLY A 48 -16.56 -0.70 3.13
C GLY A 48 -15.66 0.36 3.75
N CYS A 49 -14.34 0.22 3.60
CA CYS A 49 -13.34 1.17 4.09
C CYS A 49 -12.67 1.93 2.92
N THR A 50 -11.89 2.97 3.25
CA THR A 50 -11.18 3.79 2.27
C THR A 50 -9.66 3.56 2.38
N PRO A 51 -9.04 2.78 1.47
CA PRO A 51 -7.63 2.38 1.58
C PRO A 51 -6.68 3.47 1.13
N ARG A 52 -5.67 3.84 1.91
CA ARG A 52 -4.59 4.78 1.52
C ARG A 52 -3.25 4.04 1.47
N GLU A 53 -2.67 3.97 0.29
CA GLU A 53 -1.41 3.26 0.07
C GLU A 53 -0.21 4.17 0.31
N PHE A 54 0.83 3.62 0.91
CA PHE A 54 2.14 4.23 0.99
C PHE A 54 3.22 3.16 1.07
N THR A 55 4.47 3.54 0.79
CA THR A 55 5.60 2.61 0.76
C THR A 55 6.65 3.06 1.76
N THR A 56 7.28 2.10 2.44
CA THR A 56 8.44 2.31 3.30
C THR A 56 9.66 1.56 2.76
N ILE A 57 10.83 1.87 3.31
CA ILE A 57 12.11 1.27 2.91
C ILE A 57 12.25 -0.17 3.39
N SER A 58 13.16 -0.91 2.75
CA SER A 58 13.63 -2.21 3.21
C SER A 58 15.01 -2.49 2.64
N VAL A 59 15.76 -3.40 3.26
CA VAL A 59 17.04 -3.90 2.79
C VAL A 59 16.94 -5.37 2.41
N SER A 60 18.02 -5.92 1.85
CA SER A 60 18.14 -7.33 1.50
C SER A 60 19.33 -7.94 2.20
N ASP A 61 19.07 -8.81 3.17
CA ASP A 61 20.13 -9.46 3.95
C ASP A 61 21.11 -10.22 3.05
N VAL A 62 20.62 -10.89 2.00
CA VAL A 62 21.45 -11.63 1.03
C VAL A 62 22.39 -10.72 0.23
N ILE A 63 22.03 -9.44 0.03
CA ILE A 63 22.89 -8.48 -0.67
C ILE A 63 23.89 -7.84 0.31
N THR A 64 23.47 -7.64 1.55
CA THR A 64 24.30 -6.99 2.57
C THR A 64 25.23 -7.95 3.31
N GLN A 65 24.96 -9.24 3.27
CA GLN A 65 25.86 -10.28 3.77
C GLN A 65 26.82 -10.67 2.64
N GLY A 66 28.11 -10.46 2.89
CA GLY A 66 29.20 -10.62 1.92
C GLY A 66 29.43 -12.05 1.45
#